data_AF-A0A9D4X388-F1
#
_entry.id   AF-A0A9D4X388-F1
#
_cell.length_a   1.000
_cell.length_b   1.000
_cell.length_c   1.000
_cell.angle_alpha   90.00
_cell.angle_beta   90.00
_cell.angle_gamma   90.00
#
_symmetry.space_group_name_H-M   'P 1'
#
loop_
_entity.id
_entity.type
_entity.pdbx_description
1 polymer ?
#
loop_
_entity_poly.entity_id
_entity_poly.type
_entity_poly.pdbx_seq_one_letter_code
_entity_poly.pdbx_strand_id
1 'polypeptide(L)'
;MDLSRLIVYYLDSLSGDWSKYPSMKKTVDAAIIKFRSKKNYRNRKDITWIRVQCPQQNNSVDCGFFVLRFMRDIIALNRIDIPKMVWNNNLGFILILSDISSNLLLNHEYVLFS
;
A
#
# COMPACT_ATOMS: atom_id res chain seq x y z
N MET A 1 1.14 -1.10 8.70
CA MET A 1 1.82 -2.14 9.50
C MET A 1 0.90 -2.52 10.65
N ASP A 2 0.76 -3.80 10.96
CA ASP A 2 0.03 -4.27 12.15
C ASP A 2 1.01 -4.75 13.23
N LEU A 3 1.27 -3.88 14.20
CA LEU A 3 2.24 -4.14 15.29
C LEU A 3 1.72 -5.15 16.32
N SER A 4 0.39 -5.32 16.42
CA SER A 4 -0.23 -6.27 17.34
C SER A 4 -0.02 -7.71 16.85
N ARG A 5 -0.13 -7.92 15.54
CA ARG A 5 0.04 -9.21 14.86
C ARG A 5 1.45 -9.44 14.30
N LEU A 6 2.34 -8.45 14.38
CA LEU A 6 3.69 -8.48 13.78
C LEU A 6 3.70 -8.66 12.27
N ILE A 7 2.78 -7.97 11.59
CA ILE A 7 2.67 -8.05 10.14
C ILE A 7 3.17 -6.75 9.52
N VAL A 8 4.18 -6.88 8.66
CA VAL A 8 4.65 -5.83 7.77
C VAL A 8 4.08 -6.09 6.39
N TYR A 9 3.24 -5.16 5.93
CA TYR A 9 2.78 -5.14 4.55
C TYR A 9 3.73 -4.27 3.75
N TYR A 10 4.22 -4.78 2.62
CA TYR A 10 5.08 -4.03 1.72
C TYR A 10 4.48 -3.97 0.31
N LEU A 11 4.64 -2.81 -0.34
CA LEU A 11 4.21 -2.55 -1.70
C LEU A 11 5.45 -2.29 -2.55
N ASP A 12 5.48 -2.90 -3.73
CA ASP A 12 6.53 -2.72 -4.71
C ASP A 12 5.92 -2.73 -6.12
N SER A 13 5.94 -1.56 -6.77
CA SER A 13 5.42 -1.37 -8.13
C SER A 13 6.41 -1.79 -9.22
N LEU A 14 7.67 -2.13 -8.89
CA LEU A 14 8.73 -2.53 -9.83
C LEU A 14 8.99 -4.04 -9.86
N SER A 15 8.09 -4.83 -9.30
CA SER A 15 8.12 -6.30 -9.33
C SER A 15 9.29 -6.90 -8.57
N GLY A 16 9.71 -6.28 -7.47
CA GLY A 16 10.67 -6.87 -6.53
C GLY A 16 10.00 -7.72 -5.46
N ASP A 17 10.78 -8.70 -4.99
CA ASP A 17 10.57 -9.34 -3.70
C ASP A 17 11.52 -8.68 -2.68
N TRP A 18 11.16 -8.72 -1.39
CA TRP A 18 11.98 -8.13 -0.32
C TRP A 18 13.39 -8.71 -0.27
N SER A 19 13.63 -9.91 -0.81
CA SER A 19 14.97 -10.49 -0.98
C SER A 19 15.92 -9.58 -1.77
N LYS A 20 15.41 -8.71 -2.63
CA LYS A 20 16.19 -7.68 -3.35
C LYS A 20 16.63 -6.52 -2.45
N TYR A 21 16.03 -6.37 -1.27
CA TYR A 21 16.24 -5.23 -0.36
C TYR A 21 16.59 -5.69 1.08
N PRO A 22 17.66 -6.49 1.26
CA PRO A 22 18.00 -7.09 2.55
C PRO A 22 18.33 -6.05 3.63
N SER A 23 18.97 -4.94 3.25
CA SER A 23 19.28 -3.84 4.16
C SER A 23 18.02 -3.15 4.68
N MET A 24 17.03 -2.91 3.80
CA MET A 24 15.75 -2.34 4.19
C MET A 24 15.01 -3.26 5.16
N LYS A 25 14.95 -4.57 4.84
CA LYS A 25 14.32 -5.55 5.72
C LYS A 25 14.94 -5.55 7.12
N LYS A 26 16.29 -5.61 7.21
CA LYS A 26 17.00 -5.59 8.50
C LYS A 26 16.72 -4.32 9.30
N THR A 27 16.71 -3.15 8.65
CA THR A 27 16.42 -1.87 9.30
C THR A 27 15.01 -1.83 9.87
N VAL A 28 14.02 -2.27 9.09
CA VAL A 28 12.62 -2.31 9.54
C VAL A 28 12.44 -3.34 10.66
N ASP A 29 13.01 -4.54 10.53
CA ASP A 29 12.96 -5.58 11.57
C ASP A 29 13.54 -5.06 12.90
N ALA A 30 14.71 -4.41 12.85
CA ALA A 30 15.35 -3.82 14.03
C ALA A 30 14.49 -2.71 14.67
N ALA A 31 13.86 -1.85 13.86
CA ALA A 31 12.97 -0.80 14.36
C ALA A 31 11.75 -1.38 15.08
N ILE A 32 11.15 -2.45 14.53
CA ILE A 32 10.00 -3.13 15.12
C ILE A 32 10.37 -3.80 16.45
N ILE A 33 11.50 -4.51 16.49
CA ILE A 33 12.03 -5.13 17.71
C ILE A 33 12.26 -4.07 18.79
N LYS A 34 12.90 -2.95 18.44
CA LYS A 34 13.14 -1.82 19.35
C LYS A 34 11.84 -1.21 19.88
N PHE A 35 10.85 -1.00 19.01
CA PHE A 35 9.53 -0.48 19.40
C PHE A 35 8.84 -1.41 20.41
N ARG A 36 8.91 -2.73 20.17
CA ARG A 36 8.29 -3.73 21.06
C ARG A 36 8.94 -3.81 22.42
N SER A 37 10.26 -3.79 22.45
CA SER A 37 11.03 -3.73 23.70
C SER A 37 10.58 -2.53 24.54
N LYS A 38 10.43 -1.34 23.92
CA LYS A 38 9.93 -0.15 24.61
C LYS A 38 8.48 -0.27 25.13
N LYS A 39 7.63 -1.03 24.44
CA LYS A 39 6.22 -1.24 24.82
C LYS A 39 6.01 -2.47 25.72
N ASN A 40 7.08 -3.11 26.19
CA ASN A 40 7.04 -4.32 27.02
C ASN A 40 6.26 -5.49 26.40
N TYR A 41 6.17 -5.56 25.07
CA TYR A 41 5.55 -6.71 24.41
C TYR A 41 6.47 -7.94 24.53
N ARG A 42 6.06 -8.93 25.34
CA ARG A 42 6.86 -10.14 25.64
C ARG A 42 6.80 -11.23 24.56
N ASN A 43 5.95 -11.07 23.54
CA ASN A 43 5.74 -12.10 22.52
C ASN A 43 6.97 -12.18 21.58
N ARG A 44 7.62 -13.34 21.54
CA ARG A 44 8.76 -13.67 20.66
C ARG A 44 8.31 -14.14 19.26
N LYS A 45 7.18 -13.63 18.76
CA LYS A 45 6.71 -14.00 17.44
C LYS A 45 7.63 -13.38 16.38
N ASP A 46 7.86 -14.11 15.30
CA ASP A 46 8.60 -13.61 14.15
C ASP A 46 7.79 -12.56 13.37
N ILE A 47 8.49 -11.65 12.72
CA ILE A 47 7.88 -10.62 11.88
C ILE A 47 7.46 -11.27 10.56
N THR A 48 6.16 -11.24 10.27
CA THR A 48 5.61 -11.75 9.01
C THR A 48 5.59 -10.62 7.97
N TRP A 49 6.24 -10.84 6.83
CA TRP A 49 6.27 -9.90 5.72
C TRP A 49 5.28 -10.36 4.64
N ILE A 50 4.31 -9.50 4.30
CA ILE A 50 3.28 -9.78 3.31
C ILE A 50 3.42 -8.81 2.14
N ARG A 51 3.63 -9.34 0.94
CA ARG A 51 3.57 -8.56 -0.29
C ARG A 51 2.13 -8.18 -0.59
N VAL A 52 1.88 -6.90 -0.80
CA VAL A 52 0.61 -6.41 -1.33
C VAL A 52 0.65 -6.53 -2.85
N GLN A 53 -0.37 -7.15 -3.44
CA GLN A 53 -0.56 -7.14 -4.88
C GLN A 53 -0.96 -5.74 -5.35
N CYS A 54 -0.21 -5.21 -6.32
CA CYS A 54 -0.45 -3.91 -6.95
C CYS A 54 -0.07 -3.98 -8.43
N PRO A 55 -0.62 -3.09 -9.29
CA PRO A 55 -0.18 -3.00 -10.66
C PRO A 55 1.26 -2.51 -10.69
N GLN A 56 1.96 -2.98 -11.70
CA GLN A 56 3.37 -2.75 -11.84
C GLN A 56 3.57 -1.57 -12.79
N GLN A 57 4.50 -0.69 -12.45
CA GLN A 57 4.90 0.40 -13.31
C GLN A 57 5.79 -0.16 -14.42
N ASN A 58 5.66 0.41 -15.62
CA ASN A 58 6.48 0.06 -16.77
C ASN A 58 7.72 0.97 -16.89
N ASN A 59 7.88 1.95 -15.99
CA ASN A 59 8.98 2.90 -15.93
C ASN A 59 9.59 2.95 -14.52
N SER A 60 10.59 3.78 -14.28
CA SER A 60 11.25 3.92 -12.96
C SER A 60 10.81 5.16 -12.17
N VAL A 61 9.86 5.95 -12.70
CA VAL A 61 9.56 7.30 -12.17
C VAL A 61 8.19 7.39 -11.49
N ASP A 62 7.26 6.49 -11.81
CA ASP A 62 5.89 6.54 -11.28
C ASP A 62 5.71 5.89 -9.90
N CYS A 63 6.77 5.45 -9.24
CA CYS A 63 6.65 4.66 -8.00
C CYS A 63 5.94 5.44 -6.88
N GLY A 64 6.17 6.76 -6.82
CA GLY A 64 5.43 7.65 -5.92
C GLY A 64 3.93 7.69 -6.21
N PHE A 65 3.53 7.70 -7.50
CA PHE A 65 2.13 7.66 -7.90
C PHE A 65 1.44 6.35 -7.45
N PHE A 66 2.06 5.19 -7.68
CA PHE A 66 1.51 3.90 -7.26
C PHE A 66 1.36 3.81 -5.73
N VAL A 67 2.35 4.32 -4.99
CA VAL A 67 2.32 4.39 -3.52
C VAL A 67 1.19 5.29 -3.02
N LEU A 68 1.05 6.50 -3.58
CA LEU A 68 -0.02 7.45 -3.21
C LEU A 68 -1.41 6.91 -3.54
N ARG A 69 -1.58 6.32 -4.73
CA ARG A 69 -2.83 5.70 -5.14
C ARG A 69 -3.25 4.59 -4.19
N PHE A 70 -2.31 3.72 -3.81
CA PHE A 70 -2.59 2.66 -2.85
C PHE A 70 -3.02 3.20 -1.48
N MET A 71 -2.36 4.26 -0.98
CA MET A 71 -2.75 4.89 0.27
C MET A 71 -4.14 5.53 0.18
N ARG A 72 -4.44 6.23 -0.91
CA ARG A 72 -5.77 6.79 -1.19
C ARG A 72 -6.84 5.69 -1.14
N ASP A 73 -6.59 4.56 -1.80
CA ASP A 73 -7.57 3.47 -1.88
C ASP A 73 -7.82 2.82 -0.50
N ILE A 74 -6.80 2.70 0.37
CA ILE A 74 -6.99 2.23 1.76
C ILE A 74 -7.90 3.16 2.55
N ILE A 75 -7.65 4.47 2.46
CA ILE A 75 -8.41 5.49 3.19
C ILE A 75 -9.86 5.54 2.69
N ALA A 76 -10.05 5.59 1.37
CA ALA A 76 -11.37 5.67 0.74
C ALA A 76 -12.26 4.46 1.08
N LEU A 77 -11.67 3.27 1.16
CA LEU A 77 -12.40 2.05 1.54
C LEU A 77 -12.64 1.92 3.06
N ASN A 78 -12.23 2.93 3.86
CA ASN A 78 -12.25 2.95 5.33
C ASN A 78 -11.73 1.63 5.94
N ARG A 79 -10.69 1.05 5.35
CA ARG A 79 -10.19 -0.26 5.79
C ARG A 79 -9.18 -0.09 6.93
N ILE A 80 -9.50 -0.73 8.05
CA ILE A 80 -8.58 -0.90 9.18
C ILE A 80 -7.49 -1.94 8.84
N ASP A 81 -7.84 -2.90 7.96
CA ASP A 81 -6.95 -3.99 7.53
C ASP A 81 -6.41 -3.75 6.12
N ILE A 82 -5.09 -3.98 5.93
CA ILE A 82 -4.47 -3.91 4.60
C ILE A 82 -4.90 -5.14 3.79
N PRO A 83 -5.62 -4.97 2.67
CA PRO A 83 -6.13 -6.11 1.92
C PRO A 83 -4.96 -6.85 1.25
N LYS A 84 -4.94 -8.18 1.38
CA LYS A 84 -4.00 -9.03 0.62
C LYS A 84 -4.19 -8.89 -0.90
N MET A 85 -5.36 -8.42 -1.32
CA MET A 85 -5.77 -8.24 -2.72
C MET A 85 -6.54 -6.92 -2.82
N VAL A 86 -5.86 -5.80 -3.11
CA VAL A 86 -6.50 -4.50 -3.40
C VAL A 86 -6.94 -4.41 -4.87
N TRP A 87 -6.41 -5.30 -5.72
CA TRP A 87 -6.53 -5.19 -7.16
C TRP A 87 -7.27 -6.36 -7.77
N ASN A 88 -8.59 -6.42 -7.54
CA ASN A 88 -9.48 -7.03 -8.53
C ASN A 88 -9.89 -5.91 -9.49
N ASN A 89 -9.45 -6.01 -10.75
CA ASN A 89 -9.54 -5.00 -11.80
C ASN A 89 -10.95 -4.47 -12.12
N ASN A 90 -12.01 -4.99 -11.48
CA ASN A 90 -13.36 -4.45 -11.60
C ASN A 90 -13.70 -3.42 -10.51
N LEU A 91 -13.26 -3.56 -9.26
CA LEU A 91 -13.67 -2.62 -8.19
C LEU A 91 -12.91 -1.30 -8.25
N GLY A 92 -11.62 -1.32 -8.55
CA GLY A 92 -10.82 -0.10 -8.71
C GLY A 92 -11.23 0.73 -9.92
N PHE A 93 -11.66 0.07 -11.01
CA PHE A 93 -12.17 0.74 -12.21
C PHE A 93 -13.59 1.29 -11.97
N ILE A 94 -14.47 0.51 -11.33
CA ILE A 94 -15.84 0.94 -11.00
C ILE A 94 -15.83 2.13 -10.02
N LEU A 95 -14.95 2.12 -8.99
CA LEU A 95 -14.83 3.25 -8.06
C LEU A 95 -14.27 4.50 -8.74
N ILE A 96 -13.27 4.35 -9.61
CA ILE A 96 -12.78 5.48 -10.42
C ILE A 96 -13.88 6.01 -11.35
N LEU A 97 -14.67 5.13 -11.99
CA LEU A 97 -15.78 5.56 -12.83
C LEU A 97 -16.93 6.20 -12.03
N SER A 98 -17.21 5.74 -10.81
CA SER A 98 -18.21 6.37 -9.94
C SER A 98 -17.74 7.72 -9.42
N ASP A 99 -16.46 7.85 -9.08
CA ASP A 99 -15.85 9.12 -8.65
C ASP A 99 -15.74 10.10 -9.83
N ILE A 100 -15.39 9.62 -11.03
CA ILE A 100 -15.40 10.44 -12.25
C ILE A 100 -16.82 10.87 -12.59
N SER A 101 -17.82 9.98 -12.52
CA SER A 101 -19.22 10.30 -12.80
C SER A 101 -19.78 11.33 -11.82
N SER A 102 -19.50 11.18 -10.52
CA SER A 102 -19.91 12.14 -9.50
C SER A 102 -19.15 13.47 -9.59
N ASN A 103 -17.88 13.47 -10.04
CA ASN A 103 -17.14 14.69 -10.33
C ASN A 103 -17.51 15.35 -11.67
N LEU A 104 -17.96 14.60 -12.68
CA LEU A 104 -18.48 15.14 -13.95
C LEU A 104 -19.84 15.82 -13.77
N LEU A 105 -20.69 15.31 -12.88
CA LEU A 105 -21.96 15.94 -12.53
C LEU A 105 -21.79 17.22 -11.71
N LEU A 106 -20.62 17.42 -11.09
CA LEU A 106 -20.32 18.60 -10.25
C LEU A 106 -19.41 19.62 -10.92
N ASN A 107 -18.65 19.27 -11.96
CA ASN A 107 -17.68 20.17 -12.58
C ASN A 107 -17.87 20.21 -14.10
N HIS A 108 -18.86 20.99 -14.55
CA HIS A 108 -18.77 21.66 -15.84
C HIS A 108 -17.60 22.66 -15.77
N GLU A 109 -16.39 22.16 -16.00
CA GLU A 109 -15.15 22.86 -16.36
C GLU A 109 -14.00 21.96 -15.92
N TYR A 110 -13.23 21.40 -16.87
CA TYR A 110 -11.76 21.38 -16.85
C TYR A 110 -11.24 20.74 -18.14
N VAL A 111 -10.88 21.65 -19.05
CA VAL A 111 -9.80 21.67 -20.05
C VAL A 111 -8.94 20.41 -20.20
N LEU A 112 -8.94 19.94 -21.46
CA LEU A 112 -8.01 19.01 -22.09
C LEU A 112 -6.55 19.40 -21.88
N PHE A 113 -5.69 18.47 -21.47
CA PHE A 113 -4.30 18.48 -21.92
C PHE A 113 -3.84 17.07 -22.30
N SER A 114 -3.45 16.98 -23.57
CA SER A 114 -2.65 15.97 -24.25
C SER A 114 -1.27 15.78 -23.62
#